data_AF-A0A9D9RU70-F1
#
_entry.id   AF-A0A9D9RU70-F1
#
_cell.length_a   1.000
_cell.length_b   1.000
_cell.length_c   1.000
_cell.angle_alpha   90.00
_cell.angle_beta   90.00
_cell.angle_gamma   90.00
#
_symmetry.space_group_name_H-M   'P 1'
#
loop_
_entity.id
_entity.type
_entity.pdbx_description
1 polymer ?
#
loop_
_entity_poly.entity_id
_entity_poly.type
_entity_poly.pdbx_seq_one_letter_code
_entity_poly.pdbx_strand_id
1 'polypeptide(L)'
;MLIKRSPLILFLAFIAIVQLACNLPSNSATPDTFATLNGLYTASAQTLESASTQPAFSPTPGLPLPTVATGSGSTAVPPVTIPATKTPIPQVPAPVSRCDAAQFVGDITYPDGSLLTRNSTFVKIWKIKNIGTCSWTTSYALVFTGGDAMNGPAAASLAKNVNPGESIEVPVTLTAPGVDGSYRGYWKLRNASNVLFGIGTQADTAFWVDIKVGGPSFVAYDFTSNHCAATWETNNGSVACGVDGGIAGYALKLTAPVMEDGSTENEPGLLTVPQDKDNGFISGQYPAITVQNGDRFRTIVNCQHNTKNCNVYFRLNYKVNGQVKTLASWHEVYEGKYYPVDLDLSSLTGQSVNFILVVEANGPQDNDQALWLNPYIIRQGTPPTAAPTATFTSTPTATVTFTPTATATFTPTPTNTIAP
;
A
#
# COMPACT_ATOMS: atom_id res chain seq x y z
N MET A 1 -27.12 -14.18 -54.25
CA MET A 1 -26.55 -12.90 -54.72
C MET A 1 -25.41 -12.52 -53.78
N LEU A 2 -24.21 -13.06 -54.01
CA LEU A 2 -23.04 -12.78 -53.17
C LEU A 2 -22.39 -11.47 -53.62
N ILE A 3 -22.44 -10.45 -52.75
CA ILE A 3 -21.75 -9.18 -52.96
C ILE A 3 -20.24 -9.43 -52.83
N LYS A 4 -19.55 -9.40 -53.97
CA LYS A 4 -18.09 -9.48 -54.07
C LYS A 4 -17.50 -8.22 -53.43
N ARG A 5 -17.13 -8.27 -52.15
CA ARG A 5 -16.57 -7.12 -51.42
C ARG A 5 -15.17 -6.81 -51.97
N SER A 6 -15.03 -5.60 -52.51
CA SER A 6 -13.78 -5.12 -53.12
C SER A 6 -12.67 -4.99 -52.07
N PRO A 7 -11.46 -5.52 -52.31
CA PRO A 7 -10.31 -5.41 -51.40
C PRO A 7 -9.90 -3.95 -51.16
N LEU A 8 -10.26 -3.04 -52.07
CA LEU A 8 -10.02 -1.61 -51.94
C LEU A 8 -10.83 -0.97 -50.79
N ILE A 9 -12.04 -1.47 -50.52
CA ILE A 9 -12.91 -0.95 -49.45
C ILE A 9 -12.38 -1.38 -48.07
N LEU A 10 -11.85 -2.61 -47.97
CA LEU A 10 -11.19 -3.09 -46.75
C LEU A 10 -9.89 -2.33 -46.47
N PHE A 11 -9.12 -1.99 -47.51
CA PHE A 11 -7.90 -1.21 -47.36
C PHE A 11 -8.17 0.24 -46.93
N LEU A 12 -9.20 0.88 -47.51
CA LEU A 12 -9.62 2.23 -47.10
C LEU A 12 -10.22 2.25 -45.68
N ALA A 13 -10.97 1.22 -45.29
CA ALA A 13 -11.47 1.10 -43.92
C ALA A 13 -10.32 0.90 -42.90
N PHE A 14 -9.29 0.14 -43.26
CA PHE A 14 -8.12 -0.05 -42.42
C PHE A 14 -7.31 1.25 -42.24
N ILE A 15 -7.11 2.04 -43.30
CA ILE A 15 -6.45 3.35 -43.22
C ILE A 15 -7.25 4.33 -42.36
N ALA A 16 -8.58 4.33 -42.47
CA ALA A 16 -9.43 5.17 -41.62
C ALA A 16 -9.33 4.81 -40.13
N ILE A 17 -9.23 3.52 -39.79
CA ILE A 17 -9.08 3.07 -38.38
C ILE A 17 -7.70 3.47 -37.81
N VAL A 18 -6.64 3.41 -38.63
CA VAL A 18 -5.29 3.84 -38.22
C VAL A 18 -5.21 5.36 -38.00
N GLN A 19 -5.98 6.16 -38.75
CA GLN A 19 -6.06 7.62 -38.58
C GLN A 19 -6.80 8.03 -37.29
N LEU A 20 -7.73 7.20 -36.77
CA LEU A 20 -8.37 7.46 -35.47
C LEU A 20 -7.54 7.00 -34.27
N ALA A 21 -6.60 6.08 -34.44
CA ALA A 21 -5.76 5.58 -33.35
C ALA A 21 -4.69 6.58 -32.87
N CYS A 22 -4.31 7.55 -33.70
CA CYS A 22 -3.31 8.57 -33.36
C CYS A 22 -3.90 9.83 -32.69
N ASN A 23 -5.21 9.89 -32.46
CA ASN A 23 -5.88 11.05 -31.85
C ASN A 23 -6.53 10.75 -30.48
N LEU A 24 -6.13 9.66 -29.84
CA LEU A 24 -6.44 9.43 -28.43
C LEU A 24 -5.63 10.43 -27.59
N PRO A 25 -6.27 11.29 -26.77
CA PRO A 25 -5.54 12.12 -25.84
C PRO A 25 -4.83 11.19 -24.85
N SER A 26 -3.51 11.10 -25.00
CA SER A 26 -2.61 10.52 -24.00
C SER A 26 -2.72 11.38 -22.75
N ASN A 27 -3.66 11.08 -21.86
CA ASN A 27 -3.67 11.60 -20.50
C ASN A 27 -2.57 10.91 -19.68
N SER A 28 -1.32 11.08 -20.14
CA SER A 28 -0.12 10.99 -19.32
C SER A 28 0.25 12.42 -18.91
N ALA A 29 -0.71 13.14 -18.33
CA ALA A 29 -0.39 14.38 -17.66
C ALA A 29 0.38 13.99 -16.39
N THR A 30 1.71 14.12 -16.43
CA THR A 30 2.49 14.32 -15.19
C THR A 30 1.74 15.37 -14.36
N PRO A 31 1.38 15.07 -13.10
CA PRO A 31 0.63 16.01 -12.28
C PRO A 31 1.35 17.36 -12.28
N ASP A 32 0.64 18.42 -12.67
CA ASP A 32 1.17 19.77 -12.54
C ASP A 32 1.41 20.03 -11.04
N THR A 33 2.69 20.07 -10.66
CA THR A 33 3.10 20.19 -9.26
C THR A 33 2.63 21.51 -8.67
N PHE A 34 2.44 22.55 -9.48
CA PHE A 34 1.93 23.85 -9.05
C PHE A 34 0.40 23.88 -8.94
N ALA A 35 -0.32 23.17 -9.82
CA ALA A 35 -1.75 22.95 -9.62
C ALA A 35 -2.02 22.16 -8.33
N THR A 36 -1.16 21.17 -8.04
CA THR A 36 -1.22 20.38 -6.80
C THR A 36 -0.94 21.23 -5.56
N LEU A 37 0.01 22.16 -5.62
CA LEU A 37 0.27 23.15 -4.57
C LEU A 37 -0.96 24.03 -4.29
N ASN A 38 -1.63 24.53 -5.33
CA ASN A 38 -2.86 25.30 -5.17
C ASN A 38 -4.00 24.47 -4.54
N GLY A 39 -4.09 23.18 -4.89
CA GLY A 39 -4.99 22.23 -4.25
C GLY A 39 -4.70 22.03 -2.76
N LEU A 40 -3.42 21.90 -2.38
CA LEU A 40 -2.98 21.80 -0.98
C LEU A 40 -3.37 23.04 -0.16
N TYR A 41 -3.15 24.25 -0.70
CA TYR A 41 -3.58 25.47 -0.02
C TYR A 41 -5.10 25.57 0.09
N THR A 42 -5.84 25.22 -0.97
CA THR A 42 -7.32 25.25 -0.97
C THR A 42 -7.88 24.28 0.08
N ALA A 43 -7.33 23.07 0.18
CA ALA A 43 -7.71 22.10 1.20
C ALA A 43 -7.40 22.62 2.62
N SER A 44 -6.24 23.25 2.82
CA SER A 44 -5.89 23.84 4.13
C SER A 44 -6.80 25.02 4.53
N ALA A 45 -7.22 25.85 3.56
CA ALA A 45 -8.16 26.95 3.80
C ALA A 45 -9.55 26.42 4.22
N GLN A 46 -10.05 25.37 3.56
CA GLN A 46 -11.34 24.74 3.91
C GLN A 46 -11.33 24.12 5.32
N THR A 47 -10.19 23.60 5.79
CA THR A 47 -10.07 23.10 7.17
C THR A 47 -10.09 24.22 8.21
N LEU A 48 -9.59 25.41 7.90
CA LEU A 48 -9.65 26.57 8.81
C LEU A 48 -11.05 27.15 8.94
N GLU A 49 -11.84 27.15 7.85
CA GLU A 49 -13.25 27.58 7.87
C GLU A 49 -14.14 26.60 8.66
N SER A 50 -13.84 25.30 8.58
CA SER A 50 -14.55 24.26 9.35
C SER A 50 -14.21 24.27 10.85
N ALA A 51 -13.03 24.76 11.23
CA ALA A 51 -12.63 24.90 12.64
C ALA A 51 -13.24 26.15 13.32
N SER A 52 -13.64 27.17 12.55
CA SER A 52 -14.25 28.41 13.06
C SER A 52 -15.75 28.28 13.39
N THR A 53 -16.38 27.13 13.14
CA THR A 53 -17.81 26.89 13.43
C THR A 53 -18.05 26.05 14.70
N GLN A 54 -17.02 25.80 15.51
CA GLN A 54 -17.23 25.30 16.88
C GLN A 54 -17.92 26.38 17.72
N PRO A 55 -19.06 26.10 18.39
CA PRO A 55 -19.64 27.06 19.32
C PRO A 55 -18.66 27.31 20.47
N ALA A 56 -18.45 28.59 20.79
CA ALA A 56 -17.77 29.01 22.01
C ALA A 56 -18.45 28.34 23.21
N PHE A 57 -17.68 27.65 24.04
CA PHE A 57 -18.17 27.08 25.29
C PHE A 57 -18.74 28.19 26.18
N SER A 58 -20.05 28.14 26.44
CA SER A 58 -20.68 28.94 27.51
C SER A 58 -20.10 28.52 28.86
N PRO A 59 -19.69 29.46 29.73
CA PRO A 59 -19.26 29.12 31.07
C PRO A 59 -20.44 28.58 31.89
N THR A 60 -20.28 27.37 32.43
CA THR A 60 -21.21 26.77 33.40
C THR A 60 -21.19 27.59 34.69
N PRO A 61 -22.33 28.10 35.19
CA PRO A 61 -22.39 28.69 36.52
C PRO A 61 -22.35 27.59 37.59
N GLY A 62 -21.41 27.68 38.54
CA GLY A 62 -21.58 27.00 39.84
C GLY A 62 -20.44 26.12 40.36
N LEU A 63 -19.18 26.49 40.21
CA LEU A 63 -18.09 25.94 41.04
C LEU A 63 -17.25 27.10 41.63
N PRO A 64 -17.01 27.14 42.95
CA PRO A 64 -16.20 28.18 43.56
C PRO A 64 -14.73 28.09 43.13
N LEU A 65 -14.17 29.24 42.79
CA LEU A 65 -12.79 29.44 42.38
C LEU A 65 -11.81 29.12 43.54
N PRO A 66 -10.68 28.43 43.31
CA PRO A 66 -9.65 28.32 44.34
C PRO A 66 -9.03 29.70 44.60
N THR A 67 -9.20 30.19 45.84
CA THR A 67 -8.53 31.39 46.35
C THR A 67 -7.05 31.08 46.54
N VAL A 68 -6.19 31.69 45.73
CA VAL A 68 -4.74 31.73 45.97
C VAL A 68 -4.42 33.00 46.76
N ALA A 69 -3.91 32.81 47.98
CA ALA A 69 -3.41 33.89 48.81
C ALA A 69 -2.08 34.42 48.26
N THR A 70 -2.02 35.74 48.04
CA THR A 70 -0.80 36.47 47.68
C THR A 70 0.09 36.65 48.91
N GLY A 71 1.15 35.84 49.02
CA GLY A 71 2.26 36.08 49.93
C GLY A 71 3.21 37.13 49.35
N SER A 72 3.22 38.32 49.94
CA SER A 72 4.21 39.36 49.66
C SER A 72 5.45 39.12 50.50
N GLY A 73 6.60 38.94 49.84
CA GLY A 73 7.90 38.72 50.49
C GLY A 73 9.03 38.92 49.50
N SER A 74 9.33 40.18 49.17
CA SER A 74 10.53 40.54 48.40
C SER A 74 11.59 41.07 49.37
N THR A 75 12.67 40.30 49.55
CA THR A 75 13.91 40.76 50.17
C THR A 75 14.87 41.18 49.05
N ALA A 76 15.36 42.41 49.12
CA ALA A 76 16.28 42.97 48.15
C ALA A 76 17.65 42.29 48.23
N VAL A 77 18.14 41.77 47.10
CA VAL A 77 19.52 41.28 46.91
C VAL A 77 20.30 42.38 46.16
N PRO A 78 21.55 42.71 46.55
CA PRO A 78 22.33 43.78 45.91
C PRO A 78 22.77 43.39 44.48
N PRO A 79 23.02 44.37 43.59
CA PRO A 79 23.32 44.11 42.19
C PRO A 79 24.75 43.61 41.99
N VAL A 80 24.89 42.49 41.28
CA VAL A 80 26.17 41.99 40.77
C VAL A 80 26.49 42.72 39.45
N THR A 81 27.65 43.38 39.39
CA THR A 81 28.17 44.04 38.19
C THR A 81 28.78 43.02 37.23
N ILE A 82 28.12 42.79 36.10
CA ILE A 82 28.61 41.93 35.00
C ILE A 82 29.47 42.80 34.05
N PRO A 83 30.66 42.36 33.61
CA PRO A 83 31.44 43.08 32.60
C PRO A 83 30.68 43.18 31.28
N ALA A 84 30.78 44.32 30.60
CA ALA A 84 30.14 44.56 29.31
C ALA A 84 30.64 43.55 28.25
N THR A 85 29.76 42.62 27.87
CA THR A 85 29.94 41.77 26.69
C THR A 85 29.90 42.65 25.44
N LYS A 86 30.97 42.62 24.63
CA LYS A 86 31.01 43.30 23.33
C LYS A 86 29.83 42.80 22.48
N THR A 87 28.89 43.70 22.19
CA THR A 87 27.80 43.47 21.26
C THR A 87 28.40 43.09 19.90
N PRO A 88 27.99 41.98 19.27
CA PRO A 88 28.42 41.67 17.90
C PRO A 88 27.95 42.80 17.00
N ILE A 89 28.88 43.42 16.28
CA ILE A 89 28.56 44.40 15.23
C ILE A 89 27.68 43.65 14.21
N PRO A 90 26.54 44.21 13.74
CA PRO A 90 25.81 43.65 12.62
C PRO A 90 26.77 43.54 11.44
N GLN A 91 27.17 42.33 11.04
CA GLN A 91 27.88 42.13 9.79
C GLN A 91 26.97 42.62 8.67
N VAL A 92 27.32 43.75 8.06
CA VAL A 92 26.77 44.14 6.77
C VAL A 92 27.03 42.96 5.83
N PRO A 93 25.99 42.31 5.28
CA PRO A 93 26.20 41.23 4.33
C PRO A 93 27.04 41.77 3.17
N ALA A 94 28.14 41.09 2.85
CA ALA A 94 28.93 41.46 1.69
C ALA A 94 28.00 41.55 0.46
N PRO A 95 28.13 42.60 -0.38
CA PRO A 95 27.27 42.74 -1.56
C PRO A 95 27.42 41.48 -2.43
N VAL A 96 26.32 40.74 -2.57
CA VAL A 96 26.20 39.57 -3.43
C VAL A 96 26.38 40.02 -4.88
N SER A 97 27.50 39.60 -5.49
CA SER A 97 27.88 40.01 -6.85
C SER A 97 27.42 39.05 -7.95
N ARG A 98 26.76 37.94 -7.59
CA ARG A 98 26.36 36.89 -8.54
C ARG A 98 24.97 37.15 -9.10
N CYS A 99 24.83 36.97 -10.41
CA CYS A 99 23.56 37.03 -11.11
C CYS A 99 22.57 36.00 -10.53
N ASP A 100 22.93 34.72 -10.55
CA ASP A 100 22.12 33.62 -10.03
C ASP A 100 22.68 33.12 -8.70
N ALA A 101 21.91 33.30 -7.62
CA ALA A 101 22.25 32.77 -6.31
C ALA A 101 21.00 32.51 -5.47
N ALA A 102 20.89 31.33 -4.87
CA ALA A 102 19.75 30.94 -4.06
C ALA A 102 20.12 30.81 -2.58
N GLN A 103 19.14 31.09 -1.72
CA GLN A 103 19.22 30.77 -0.29
C GLN A 103 18.11 29.81 0.07
N PHE A 104 18.46 28.72 0.74
CA PHE A 104 17.47 27.83 1.35
C PHE A 104 16.83 28.55 2.54
N VAL A 105 15.50 28.68 2.51
CA VAL A 105 14.74 29.27 3.62
C VAL A 105 14.22 28.17 4.54
N GLY A 106 13.73 27.07 3.97
CA GLY A 106 13.27 25.92 4.75
C GLY A 106 12.46 24.92 3.95
N ASP A 107 12.23 23.78 4.58
CA ASP A 107 11.23 22.81 4.15
C ASP A 107 9.85 23.28 4.56
N ILE A 108 8.92 23.36 3.60
CA ILE A 108 7.52 23.65 3.89
C ILE A 108 6.76 22.36 4.16
N THR A 109 7.09 21.30 3.43
CA THR A 109 6.58 19.95 3.69
C THR A 109 7.72 18.95 3.82
N TYR A 110 7.45 17.88 4.57
CA TYR A 110 8.37 16.77 4.80
C TYR A 110 9.78 17.23 5.22
N PRO A 111 9.96 17.83 6.42
CA PRO A 111 11.29 18.14 6.95
C PRO A 111 12.21 16.91 6.90
N ASP A 112 13.52 17.16 6.89
CA ASP A 112 14.52 16.10 6.84
C ASP A 112 14.26 14.96 7.86
N GLY A 113 14.31 13.72 7.36
CA GLY A 113 14.09 12.51 8.15
C GLY A 113 12.61 12.13 8.35
N SER A 114 11.69 12.79 7.65
CA SER A 114 10.25 12.44 7.66
C SER A 114 10.03 10.95 7.36
N LEU A 115 9.22 10.28 8.17
CA LEU A 115 8.86 8.87 7.97
C LEU A 115 7.65 8.77 7.03
N LEU A 116 7.83 8.04 5.93
CA LEU A 116 6.79 7.74 4.96
C LEU A 116 6.58 6.23 4.85
N THR A 117 5.36 5.86 4.52
CA THR A 117 4.99 4.50 4.11
C THR A 117 5.59 4.17 2.74
N ARG A 118 5.86 2.89 2.47
CA ARG A 118 6.43 2.47 1.18
C ARG A 118 5.42 2.76 0.07
N ASN A 119 5.89 3.16 -1.11
CA ASN A 119 5.09 3.47 -2.31
C ASN A 119 4.06 4.60 -2.13
N SER A 120 4.14 5.41 -1.07
CA SER A 120 3.25 6.57 -0.94
C SER A 120 3.72 7.74 -1.80
N THR A 121 2.78 8.32 -2.55
CA THR A 121 3.00 9.60 -3.25
C THR A 121 2.93 10.76 -2.26
N PHE A 122 3.86 11.70 -2.38
CA PHE A 122 3.93 12.89 -1.54
C PHE A 122 4.41 14.11 -2.34
N VAL A 123 4.10 15.32 -1.85
CA VAL A 123 4.53 16.58 -2.47
C VAL A 123 5.54 17.27 -1.56
N LYS A 124 6.81 17.26 -1.96
CA LYS A 124 7.88 18.01 -1.30
C LYS A 124 7.86 19.47 -1.74
N ILE A 125 7.86 20.39 -0.78
CA ILE A 125 7.87 21.83 -1.03
C ILE A 125 9.05 22.44 -0.30
N TRP A 126 9.95 23.07 -1.06
CA TRP A 126 11.02 23.90 -0.50
C TRP A 126 10.68 25.37 -0.66
N LYS A 127 11.00 26.18 0.35
CA LYS A 127 11.01 27.64 0.24
C LYS A 127 12.42 28.11 -0.05
N ILE A 128 12.59 28.78 -1.18
CA ILE A 128 13.88 29.26 -1.69
C ILE A 128 13.79 30.76 -1.94
N LYS A 129 14.83 31.50 -1.55
CA LYS A 129 14.94 32.94 -1.75
C LYS A 129 15.96 33.26 -2.83
N ASN A 130 15.63 34.20 -3.72
CA ASN A 130 16.58 34.78 -4.66
C ASN A 130 17.47 35.79 -3.92
N ILE A 131 18.75 35.46 -3.80
CA ILE A 131 19.78 36.33 -3.21
C ILE A 131 20.81 36.78 -4.25
N GLY A 132 20.52 36.57 -5.54
CA GLY A 132 21.32 37.07 -6.65
C GLY A 132 20.88 38.46 -7.10
N THR A 133 21.42 38.91 -8.23
CA THR A 133 21.07 40.19 -8.86
C THR A 133 20.14 40.04 -10.07
N CYS A 134 19.94 38.82 -10.57
CA CYS A 134 19.07 38.53 -11.71
C CYS A 134 17.69 38.04 -11.26
N SER A 135 16.63 38.50 -11.93
CA SER A 135 15.29 37.95 -11.75
C SER A 135 15.19 36.57 -12.39
N TRP A 136 14.73 35.59 -11.62
CA TRP A 136 14.40 34.27 -12.15
C TRP A 136 13.06 34.36 -12.86
N THR A 137 12.98 33.83 -14.07
CA THR A 137 11.74 33.80 -14.86
C THR A 137 11.20 32.37 -14.94
N THR A 138 10.04 32.18 -15.59
CA THR A 138 9.47 30.84 -15.84
C THR A 138 10.32 29.96 -16.78
N SER A 139 11.38 30.50 -17.40
CA SER A 139 12.37 29.70 -18.15
C SER A 139 13.44 29.08 -17.24
N TYR A 140 13.47 29.44 -15.96
CA TYR A 140 14.27 28.76 -14.95
C TYR A 140 13.57 27.49 -14.51
N ALA A 141 14.33 26.51 -14.05
CA ALA A 141 13.80 25.24 -13.60
C ALA A 141 14.48 24.73 -12.34
N LEU A 142 13.74 24.00 -11.53
CA LEU A 142 14.29 23.04 -10.57
C LEU A 142 14.75 21.79 -11.33
N VAL A 143 15.91 21.26 -10.99
CA VAL A 143 16.53 20.12 -11.69
C VAL A 143 17.05 19.11 -10.68
N PHE A 144 16.74 17.83 -10.91
CA PHE A 144 17.31 16.73 -10.16
C PHE A 144 18.76 16.53 -10.56
N THR A 145 19.65 16.42 -9.57
CA THR A 145 21.11 16.37 -9.80
C THR A 145 21.79 15.13 -9.25
N GLY A 146 21.11 14.32 -8.43
CA GLY A 146 21.64 13.04 -7.97
C GLY A 146 20.93 12.49 -6.73
N GLY A 147 21.34 11.31 -6.30
CA GLY A 147 20.72 10.57 -5.20
C GLY A 147 19.51 9.75 -5.64
N ASP A 148 18.51 9.62 -4.77
CA ASP A 148 17.28 8.89 -5.03
C ASP A 148 16.24 9.79 -5.73
N ALA A 149 15.91 9.45 -6.98
CA ALA A 149 14.96 10.24 -7.77
C ALA A 149 13.51 10.14 -7.24
N MET A 150 13.15 9.04 -6.55
CA MET A 150 11.82 8.82 -5.98
C MET A 150 10.69 9.05 -6.98
N ASN A 151 10.87 8.57 -8.22
CA ASN A 151 9.96 8.79 -9.36
C ASN A 151 9.63 10.27 -9.65
N GLY A 152 10.51 11.19 -9.22
CA GLY A 152 10.38 12.62 -9.46
C GLY A 152 10.76 13.03 -10.89
N PRO A 153 10.32 14.22 -11.34
CA PRO A 153 10.68 14.75 -12.65
C PRO A 153 12.17 15.08 -12.73
N ALA A 154 12.78 14.90 -13.91
CA ALA A 154 14.17 15.33 -14.12
C ALA A 154 14.33 16.85 -14.00
N ALA A 155 13.31 17.61 -14.40
CA ALA A 155 13.24 19.05 -14.22
C ALA A 155 11.78 19.54 -14.12
N ALA A 156 11.56 20.66 -13.42
CA ALA A 156 10.28 21.36 -13.33
C ALA A 156 10.49 22.87 -13.43
N SER A 157 9.86 23.53 -14.41
CA SER A 157 9.95 24.98 -14.58
C SER A 157 9.38 25.74 -13.38
N LEU A 158 9.90 26.92 -13.08
CA LEU A 158 9.31 27.78 -12.05
C LEU A 158 7.95 28.32 -12.52
N ALA A 159 6.95 28.33 -11.64
CA ALA A 159 5.60 28.81 -12.00
C ALA A 159 5.46 30.33 -12.11
N LYS A 160 6.42 31.09 -11.56
CA LYS A 160 6.37 32.55 -11.61
C LYS A 160 7.76 33.15 -11.62
N ASN A 161 7.82 34.42 -11.99
CA ASN A 161 9.03 35.21 -11.85
C ASN A 161 9.33 35.47 -10.37
N VAL A 162 10.62 35.52 -10.03
CA VAL A 162 11.14 35.75 -8.66
C VAL A 162 12.24 36.79 -8.73
N ASN A 163 11.95 38.01 -8.27
CA ASN A 163 12.92 39.10 -8.27
C ASN A 163 13.98 38.92 -7.18
N PRO A 164 15.15 39.58 -7.31
CA PRO A 164 16.12 39.68 -6.21
C PRO A 164 15.48 40.05 -4.89
N GLY A 165 15.75 39.27 -3.84
CA GLY A 165 15.17 39.44 -2.50
C GLY A 165 13.84 38.73 -2.27
N GLU A 166 13.15 38.26 -3.31
CA GLU A 166 11.87 37.54 -3.18
C GLU A 166 12.08 36.05 -2.88
N SER A 167 11.03 35.39 -2.36
CA SER A 167 11.01 33.93 -2.13
C SER A 167 9.93 33.24 -2.96
N ILE A 168 10.20 31.99 -3.29
CA ILE A 168 9.30 31.09 -4.00
C ILE A 168 9.19 29.76 -3.24
N GLU A 169 8.00 29.16 -3.29
CA GLU A 169 7.78 27.77 -2.88
C GLU A 169 7.80 26.90 -4.12
N VAL A 170 8.65 25.88 -4.11
CA VAL A 170 8.93 25.02 -5.25
C VAL A 170 8.42 23.61 -4.94
N PRO A 171 7.25 23.20 -5.45
CA PRO A 171 6.67 21.89 -5.23
C PRO A 171 7.23 20.84 -6.20
N VAL A 172 7.45 19.63 -5.70
CA VAL A 172 7.74 18.43 -6.50
C VAL A 172 6.95 17.24 -5.95
N THR A 173 6.22 16.58 -6.84
CA THR A 173 5.56 15.31 -6.54
C THR A 173 6.55 14.16 -6.66
N LEU A 174 6.65 13.34 -5.62
CA LEU A 174 7.57 12.22 -5.47
C LEU A 174 6.80 10.99 -4.98
N THR A 175 7.39 9.80 -5.14
CA THR A 175 6.90 8.53 -4.63
C THR A 175 7.96 7.90 -3.74
N ALA A 176 7.62 7.68 -2.47
CA ALA A 176 8.48 6.98 -1.52
C ALA A 176 8.80 5.56 -2.03
N PRO A 177 10.06 5.10 -1.99
CA PRO A 177 10.42 3.76 -2.46
C PRO A 177 9.65 2.61 -1.78
N GLY A 178 9.65 1.45 -2.44
CA GLY A 178 8.95 0.23 -1.98
C GLY A 178 9.64 -0.54 -0.85
N VAL A 179 10.83 -0.10 -0.43
CA VAL A 179 11.72 -0.80 0.50
C VAL A 179 12.03 0.10 1.68
N ASP A 180 12.19 -0.48 2.86
CA ASP A 180 12.58 0.28 4.04
C ASP A 180 14.01 0.79 3.91
N GLY A 181 14.22 2.04 4.29
CA GLY A 181 15.51 2.67 4.11
C GLY A 181 15.47 4.17 4.35
N SER A 182 16.64 4.79 4.23
CA SER A 182 16.77 6.25 4.16
C SER A 182 17.06 6.62 2.71
N TYR A 183 16.35 7.62 2.20
CA TYR A 183 16.41 8.03 0.81
C TYR A 183 16.59 9.53 0.71
N ARG A 184 17.53 9.95 -0.13
CA ARG A 184 17.86 11.36 -0.30
C ARG A 184 18.04 11.73 -1.76
N GLY A 185 17.25 12.70 -2.22
CA GLY A 185 17.32 13.26 -3.57
C GLY A 185 17.85 14.70 -3.56
N TYR A 186 18.82 15.01 -4.43
CA TYR A 186 19.50 16.30 -4.50
C TYR A 186 19.05 17.13 -5.70
N TRP A 187 18.77 18.41 -5.47
CA TRP A 187 18.18 19.33 -6.43
C TRP A 187 18.94 20.66 -6.50
N LYS A 188 18.99 21.24 -7.71
CA LYS A 188 19.53 22.57 -7.99
C LYS A 188 18.57 23.36 -8.87
N LEU A 189 18.75 24.67 -8.92
CA LEU A 189 18.09 25.50 -9.93
C LEU A 189 18.94 25.54 -11.20
N ARG A 190 18.28 25.79 -12.33
CA ARG A 190 18.90 25.95 -13.65
C ARG A 190 18.35 27.20 -14.30
N ASN A 191 19.24 28.05 -14.81
CA ASN A 191 18.85 29.26 -15.53
C ASN A 191 18.48 28.99 -16.99
N ALA A 192 18.05 30.03 -17.71
CA ALA A 192 17.64 29.96 -19.11
C ALA A 192 18.77 29.52 -20.08
N SER A 193 20.03 29.65 -19.67
CA SER A 193 21.21 29.21 -20.43
C SER A 193 21.66 27.79 -20.06
N ASN A 194 20.82 27.05 -19.34
CA ASN A 194 21.08 25.70 -18.83
C ASN A 194 22.23 25.60 -17.81
N VAL A 195 22.64 26.70 -17.18
CA VAL A 195 23.66 26.68 -16.12
C VAL A 195 22.99 26.35 -14.79
N LEU A 196 23.54 25.36 -14.08
CA LEU A 196 23.08 24.97 -12.75
C LEU A 196 23.64 25.92 -11.69
N PHE A 197 22.80 26.29 -10.73
CA PHE A 197 23.17 27.03 -9.54
C PHE A 197 22.34 26.55 -8.36
N GLY A 198 22.77 26.86 -7.15
CA GLY A 198 22.14 26.38 -5.94
C GLY A 198 22.38 27.32 -4.78
N ILE A 199 22.49 26.71 -3.60
CA ILE A 199 22.65 27.39 -2.33
C ILE A 199 24.13 27.46 -1.93
N GLY A 200 24.39 28.06 -0.76
CA GLY A 200 25.74 28.19 -0.21
C GLY A 200 26.49 29.40 -0.74
N THR A 201 27.70 29.63 -0.21
CA THR A 201 28.49 30.84 -0.49
C THR A 201 28.93 30.96 -1.96
N GLN A 202 29.08 29.82 -2.65
CA GLN A 202 29.46 29.77 -4.07
C GLN A 202 28.24 29.64 -5.01
N ALA A 203 27.02 29.57 -4.47
CA ALA A 203 25.79 29.31 -5.22
C ALA A 203 25.85 28.04 -6.08
N ASP A 204 26.50 26.99 -5.58
CA ASP A 204 26.73 25.74 -6.31
C ASP A 204 26.27 24.49 -5.54
N THR A 205 25.83 24.64 -4.30
CA THR A 205 25.47 23.52 -3.42
C THR A 205 24.02 23.12 -3.68
N ALA A 206 23.75 21.81 -3.76
CA ALA A 206 22.38 21.30 -3.89
C ALA A 206 21.62 21.41 -2.55
N PHE A 207 20.31 21.58 -2.62
CA PHE A 207 19.39 21.29 -1.52
C PHE A 207 18.75 19.92 -1.75
N TRP A 208 18.06 19.37 -0.75
CA TRP A 208 17.64 17.97 -0.82
C TRP A 208 16.26 17.73 -0.23
N VAL A 209 15.70 16.58 -0.59
CA VAL A 209 14.65 15.89 0.16
C VAL A 209 15.31 14.71 0.87
N ASP A 210 15.05 14.55 2.15
CA ASP A 210 15.52 13.43 2.96
C ASP A 210 14.36 12.78 3.70
N ILE A 211 14.10 11.51 3.40
CA ILE A 211 13.01 10.75 4.00
C ILE A 211 13.49 9.39 4.50
N LYS A 212 12.75 8.85 5.46
CA LYS A 212 12.82 7.45 5.85
C LYS A 212 11.58 6.74 5.34
N VAL A 213 11.77 5.60 4.69
CA VAL A 213 10.68 4.69 4.38
C VAL A 213 10.65 3.59 5.43
N GLY A 214 9.48 3.39 6.01
CA GLY A 214 9.28 2.40 7.06
C GLY A 214 7.89 2.45 7.64
N GLY A 215 7.62 1.56 8.59
CA GLY A 215 6.39 1.53 9.35
C GLY A 215 5.95 0.12 9.70
N PRO A 216 4.99 -0.02 10.64
CA PRO A 216 4.42 -1.31 10.95
C PRO A 216 3.77 -1.91 9.71
N SER A 217 3.79 -3.24 9.65
CA SER A 217 3.04 -4.00 8.68
C SER A 217 2.42 -5.21 9.36
N PHE A 218 1.37 -5.74 8.78
CA PHE A 218 0.67 -6.91 9.28
C PHE A 218 0.21 -7.81 8.14
N VAL A 219 -0.04 -9.07 8.46
CA VAL A 219 -0.63 -10.03 7.53
C VAL A 219 -2.10 -9.65 7.34
N ALA A 220 -2.43 -9.08 6.17
CA ALA A 220 -3.81 -8.76 5.80
C ALA A 220 -4.60 -9.98 5.36
N TYR A 221 -3.91 -10.99 4.81
CA TYR A 221 -4.50 -12.27 4.46
C TYR A 221 -3.47 -13.38 4.49
N ASP A 222 -3.77 -14.47 5.19
CA ASP A 222 -2.94 -15.67 5.25
C ASP A 222 -3.64 -16.78 4.44
N PHE A 223 -3.06 -17.16 3.30
CA PHE A 223 -3.68 -18.14 2.41
C PHE A 223 -3.63 -19.54 2.99
N THR A 224 -2.57 -19.92 3.71
CA THR A 224 -2.45 -21.24 4.33
C THR A 224 -3.46 -21.42 5.47
N SER A 225 -3.61 -20.41 6.33
CA SER A 225 -4.62 -20.45 7.40
C SER A 225 -6.05 -20.46 6.87
N ASN A 226 -6.29 -19.86 5.70
CA ASN A 226 -7.60 -19.80 5.04
C ASN A 226 -7.75 -20.80 3.87
N HIS A 227 -6.92 -21.84 3.77
CA HIS A 227 -6.93 -22.76 2.62
C HIS A 227 -8.30 -23.43 2.37
N CYS A 228 -9.13 -23.65 3.40
CA CYS A 228 -10.49 -24.18 3.24
C CYS A 228 -11.58 -23.13 3.03
N ALA A 229 -11.23 -21.83 3.04
CA ALA A 229 -12.11 -20.80 2.52
C ALA A 229 -12.03 -20.71 0.98
N ALA A 230 -11.01 -21.32 0.36
CA ALA A 230 -10.89 -21.38 -1.08
C ALA A 230 -11.76 -22.49 -1.69
N THR A 231 -12.27 -22.23 -2.89
CA THR A 231 -12.84 -23.28 -3.74
C THR A 231 -11.72 -23.91 -4.56
N TRP A 232 -11.51 -25.21 -4.40
CA TRP A 232 -10.46 -25.95 -5.10
C TRP A 232 -11.00 -26.64 -6.34
N GLU A 233 -10.28 -26.51 -7.46
CA GLU A 233 -10.62 -27.08 -8.76
C GLU A 233 -9.40 -27.67 -9.46
N THR A 234 -9.62 -28.76 -10.18
CA THR A 234 -8.66 -29.43 -11.08
C THR A 234 -9.28 -29.61 -12.47
N ASN A 235 -8.60 -30.28 -13.40
CA ASN A 235 -9.18 -30.53 -14.72
C ASN A 235 -10.44 -31.41 -14.66
N ASN A 236 -10.70 -32.11 -13.55
CA ASN A 236 -11.86 -32.98 -13.35
C ASN A 236 -12.99 -32.33 -12.52
N GLY A 237 -12.87 -31.02 -12.22
CA GLY A 237 -13.85 -30.27 -11.43
C GLY A 237 -13.41 -30.01 -10.00
N SER A 238 -14.37 -29.78 -9.11
CA SER A 238 -14.07 -29.37 -7.74
C SER A 238 -13.55 -30.51 -6.87
N VAL A 239 -12.55 -30.23 -6.05
CA VAL A 239 -11.97 -31.15 -5.06
C VAL A 239 -12.17 -30.62 -3.64
N ALA A 240 -12.21 -31.53 -2.66
CA ALA A 240 -12.39 -31.16 -1.26
C ALA A 240 -11.11 -30.53 -0.67
N CYS A 241 -11.26 -29.54 0.21
CA CYS A 241 -10.14 -28.96 0.92
C CYS A 241 -9.59 -29.91 1.99
N GLY A 242 -8.26 -29.96 2.16
CA GLY A 242 -7.62 -30.58 3.32
C GLY A 242 -7.67 -32.11 3.31
N VAL A 243 -8.02 -32.70 2.18
CA VAL A 243 -8.07 -34.15 1.97
C VAL A 243 -7.11 -34.51 0.85
N ASP A 244 -6.30 -35.55 1.06
CA ASP A 244 -5.46 -36.13 0.02
C ASP A 244 -6.35 -36.81 -1.03
N GLY A 245 -6.37 -36.22 -2.23
CA GLY A 245 -7.16 -36.66 -3.37
C GLY A 245 -6.43 -37.64 -4.29
N GLY A 246 -5.18 -38.02 -3.96
CA GLY A 246 -4.32 -38.84 -4.80
C GLY A 246 -4.26 -38.30 -6.23
N ILE A 247 -4.59 -39.16 -7.20
CA ILE A 247 -4.57 -38.84 -8.63
C ILE A 247 -5.52 -37.70 -9.05
N ALA A 248 -6.53 -37.38 -8.24
CA ALA A 248 -7.46 -36.30 -8.55
C ALA A 248 -6.84 -34.90 -8.38
N GLY A 249 -5.67 -34.82 -7.73
CA GLY A 249 -5.06 -33.58 -7.25
C GLY A 249 -5.65 -33.13 -5.90
N TYR A 250 -4.87 -32.40 -5.10
CA TYR A 250 -5.28 -31.97 -3.77
C TYR A 250 -4.46 -30.82 -3.20
N ALA A 251 -5.02 -30.17 -2.18
CA ALA A 251 -4.35 -29.13 -1.41
C ALA A 251 -4.39 -29.44 0.09
N LEU A 252 -3.22 -29.48 0.73
CA LEU A 252 -3.04 -29.81 2.14
C LEU A 252 -2.24 -28.72 2.86
N LYS A 253 -2.71 -28.32 4.04
CA LYS A 253 -1.92 -27.53 4.97
C LYS A 253 -0.88 -28.41 5.65
N LEU A 254 0.38 -28.04 5.55
CA LEU A 254 1.49 -28.63 6.29
C LEU A 254 1.90 -27.68 7.43
N THR A 255 2.03 -28.19 8.65
CA THR A 255 2.41 -27.37 9.82
C THR A 255 3.92 -27.27 10.02
N ALA A 256 4.67 -28.21 9.46
CA ALA A 256 6.14 -28.25 9.46
C ALA A 256 6.60 -28.78 8.10
N PRO A 257 6.45 -27.99 7.02
CA PRO A 257 6.83 -28.42 5.69
C PRO A 257 8.34 -28.62 5.60
N VAL A 258 8.76 -29.58 4.79
CA VAL A 258 10.18 -29.81 4.48
C VAL A 258 10.45 -29.27 3.08
N MET A 259 11.31 -28.26 2.99
CA MET A 259 11.71 -27.65 1.74
C MET A 259 12.62 -28.56 0.93
N GLU A 260 12.83 -28.19 -0.31
CA GLU A 260 13.56 -28.97 -1.29
C GLU A 260 14.99 -29.36 -0.86
N ASP A 261 15.69 -28.42 -0.20
CA ASP A 261 17.04 -28.60 0.34
C ASP A 261 17.08 -29.50 1.60
N GLY A 262 15.91 -29.92 2.10
CA GLY A 262 15.75 -30.75 3.29
C GLY A 262 15.59 -29.94 4.58
N SER A 263 15.58 -28.60 4.54
CA SER A 263 15.26 -27.80 5.71
C SER A 263 13.81 -28.05 6.14
N THR A 264 13.55 -28.03 7.44
CA THR A 264 12.20 -28.07 7.99
C THR A 264 11.84 -26.68 8.50
N GLU A 265 10.75 -26.14 8.01
CA GLU A 265 10.30 -24.80 8.36
C GLU A 265 9.27 -24.83 9.49
N ASN A 266 9.21 -23.77 10.28
CA ASN A 266 8.26 -23.61 11.39
C ASN A 266 7.01 -22.82 10.97
N GLU A 267 7.02 -22.16 9.81
CA GLU A 267 5.85 -21.57 9.21
C GLU A 267 5.01 -22.61 8.44
N PRO A 268 3.66 -22.54 8.52
CA PRO A 268 2.82 -23.43 7.74
C PRO A 268 2.97 -23.23 6.23
N GLY A 269 3.01 -24.35 5.51
CA GLY A 269 3.00 -24.38 4.05
C GLY A 269 1.67 -24.92 3.51
N LEU A 270 1.38 -24.60 2.26
CA LEU A 270 0.28 -25.14 1.50
C LEU A 270 0.84 -26.03 0.39
N LEU A 271 0.80 -27.34 0.60
CA LEU A 271 1.11 -28.33 -0.41
C LEU A 271 -0.04 -28.39 -1.42
N THR A 272 0.27 -28.23 -2.69
CA THR A 272 -0.68 -28.30 -3.79
C THR A 272 -0.17 -29.27 -4.84
N VAL A 273 -0.88 -30.37 -5.01
CA VAL A 273 -0.54 -31.41 -5.97
C VAL A 273 -1.53 -31.33 -7.13
N PRO A 274 -1.07 -31.07 -8.37
CA PRO A 274 -1.93 -31.04 -9.53
C PRO A 274 -2.49 -32.43 -9.81
N GLN A 275 -3.57 -32.49 -10.59
CA GLN A 275 -4.13 -33.76 -11.04
C GLN A 275 -3.07 -34.60 -11.77
N ASP A 276 -3.09 -35.92 -11.56
CA ASP A 276 -2.23 -36.88 -12.27
C ASP A 276 -2.64 -37.00 -13.74
N LYS A 277 -2.12 -36.07 -14.54
CA LYS A 277 -2.37 -35.92 -15.96
C LYS A 277 -1.26 -35.07 -16.57
N ASP A 278 -0.99 -35.29 -17.86
CA ASP A 278 -0.20 -34.36 -18.66
C ASP A 278 -0.78 -32.94 -18.63
N ASN A 279 0.02 -32.00 -18.13
CA ASN A 279 -0.33 -30.61 -17.85
C ASN A 279 -1.59 -30.49 -16.96
N GLY A 280 -1.69 -31.39 -15.97
CA GLY A 280 -2.69 -31.32 -14.91
C GLY A 280 -2.50 -30.06 -14.07
N PHE A 281 -3.59 -29.51 -13.54
CA PHE A 281 -3.52 -28.37 -12.63
C PHE A 281 -4.32 -28.60 -11.35
N ILE A 282 -3.99 -27.80 -10.36
CA ILE A 282 -4.84 -27.51 -9.21
C ILE A 282 -4.88 -25.99 -9.01
N SER A 283 -6.06 -25.48 -8.69
CA SER A 283 -6.25 -24.07 -8.36
C SER A 283 -7.15 -23.89 -7.15
N GLY A 284 -6.80 -22.93 -6.30
CA GLY A 284 -7.60 -22.52 -5.14
C GLY A 284 -8.05 -21.07 -5.29
N GLN A 285 -9.34 -20.84 -5.56
CA GLN A 285 -9.92 -19.49 -5.61
C GLN A 285 -10.38 -19.05 -4.21
N TYR A 286 -9.70 -18.06 -3.65
CA TYR A 286 -10.01 -17.52 -2.32
C TYR A 286 -11.15 -16.50 -2.36
N PRO A 287 -11.80 -16.19 -1.21
CA PRO A 287 -12.76 -15.09 -1.10
C PRO A 287 -12.20 -13.75 -1.60
N ALA A 288 -13.09 -12.82 -1.94
CA ALA A 288 -12.67 -11.53 -2.48
C ALA A 288 -11.94 -10.69 -1.41
N ILE A 289 -10.80 -10.13 -1.79
CA ILE A 289 -9.96 -9.27 -0.94
C ILE A 289 -9.85 -7.91 -1.62
N THR A 290 -10.14 -6.84 -0.88
CA THR A 290 -9.87 -5.48 -1.34
C THR A 290 -8.39 -5.16 -1.17
N VAL A 291 -7.71 -4.91 -2.29
CA VAL A 291 -6.29 -4.56 -2.32
C VAL A 291 -6.13 -3.09 -1.94
N GLN A 292 -5.20 -2.82 -1.02
CA GLN A 292 -4.84 -1.46 -0.59
C GLN A 292 -3.49 -1.07 -1.18
N ASN A 293 -3.23 0.25 -1.22
CA ASN A 293 -1.97 0.77 -1.74
C ASN A 293 -0.79 0.21 -0.93
N GLY A 294 0.21 -0.33 -1.63
CA GLY A 294 1.39 -0.92 -0.99
C GLY A 294 1.19 -2.32 -0.41
N ASP A 295 0.06 -2.98 -0.65
CA ASP A 295 -0.09 -4.42 -0.39
C ASP A 295 0.89 -5.22 -1.25
N ARG A 296 1.47 -6.28 -0.68
CA ARG A 296 2.34 -7.21 -1.41
C ARG A 296 1.97 -8.65 -1.14
N PHE A 297 2.02 -9.48 -2.17
CA PHE A 297 1.94 -10.93 -2.02
C PHE A 297 3.33 -11.50 -1.77
N ARG A 298 3.48 -12.31 -0.73
CA ARG A 298 4.73 -12.94 -0.34
C ARG A 298 4.55 -14.42 -0.08
N THR A 299 5.53 -15.20 -0.50
CA THR A 299 5.61 -16.64 -0.29
C THR A 299 7.02 -17.11 -0.64
N ILE A 300 7.35 -18.37 -0.38
CA ILE A 300 8.44 -19.09 -1.05
C ILE A 300 7.79 -20.19 -1.90
N VAL A 301 8.23 -20.33 -3.15
CA VAL A 301 7.84 -21.43 -4.02
C VAL A 301 8.98 -22.44 -4.08
N ASN A 302 8.64 -23.73 -3.95
CA ASN A 302 9.59 -24.85 -4.01
C ASN A 302 8.86 -26.19 -4.26
N CYS A 303 9.60 -27.25 -4.57
CA CYS A 303 9.07 -28.61 -4.50
C CYS A 303 9.30 -29.22 -3.10
N GLN A 304 8.36 -30.01 -2.60
CA GLN A 304 8.50 -30.68 -1.30
C GLN A 304 9.72 -31.64 -1.31
N HIS A 305 10.42 -31.76 -0.18
CA HIS A 305 11.59 -32.63 -0.09
C HIS A 305 11.35 -34.06 -0.63
N ASN A 306 12.36 -34.60 -1.35
CA ASN A 306 12.35 -35.91 -2.01
C ASN A 306 11.43 -36.08 -3.24
N THR A 307 10.86 -35.02 -3.80
CA THR A 307 10.09 -35.10 -5.05
C THR A 307 10.92 -34.77 -6.29
N LYS A 308 11.92 -35.62 -6.57
CA LYS A 308 13.00 -35.37 -7.56
C LYS A 308 12.56 -35.12 -9.00
N ASN A 309 11.33 -35.49 -9.35
CA ASN A 309 10.77 -35.32 -10.69
C ASN A 309 9.81 -34.11 -10.78
N CYS A 310 9.60 -33.39 -9.68
CA CYS A 310 8.74 -32.21 -9.62
C CYS A 310 9.20 -31.15 -10.62
N ASN A 311 8.28 -30.71 -11.48
CA ASN A 311 8.47 -29.72 -12.51
C ASN A 311 7.15 -29.00 -12.80
N VAL A 312 6.97 -27.81 -12.23
CA VAL A 312 5.68 -27.13 -12.18
C VAL A 312 5.77 -25.64 -12.46
N TYR A 313 4.66 -25.06 -12.90
CA TYR A 313 4.45 -23.62 -12.88
C TYR A 313 3.55 -23.23 -11.72
N PHE A 314 4.09 -22.42 -10.82
CA PHE A 314 3.33 -21.65 -9.86
C PHE A 314 2.78 -20.40 -10.55
N ARG A 315 1.50 -20.08 -10.36
CA ARG A 315 0.93 -18.81 -10.84
C ARG A 315 0.07 -18.16 -9.76
N LEU A 316 0.22 -16.85 -9.63
CA LEU A 316 -0.76 -16.03 -8.92
C LEU A 316 -1.70 -15.42 -9.95
N ASN A 317 -2.92 -15.94 -9.99
CA ASN A 317 -4.01 -15.40 -10.78
C ASN A 317 -4.92 -14.56 -9.89
N TYR A 318 -5.74 -13.71 -10.51
CA TYR A 318 -6.81 -13.00 -9.82
C TYR A 318 -8.05 -12.92 -10.72
N LYS A 319 -9.23 -12.94 -10.09
CA LYS A 319 -10.51 -12.75 -10.76
C LYS A 319 -11.09 -11.40 -10.37
N VAL A 320 -11.41 -10.58 -11.37
CA VAL A 320 -12.08 -9.29 -11.21
C VAL A 320 -13.13 -9.15 -12.31
N ASN A 321 -14.33 -8.67 -11.96
CA ASN A 321 -15.45 -8.54 -12.90
C ASN A 321 -15.74 -9.83 -13.70
N GLY A 322 -15.60 -10.99 -13.05
CA GLY A 322 -15.80 -12.30 -13.66
C GLY A 322 -14.65 -12.83 -14.53
N GLN A 323 -13.65 -12.00 -14.85
CA GLN A 323 -12.51 -12.39 -15.68
C GLN A 323 -11.31 -12.79 -14.83
N VAL A 324 -10.69 -13.92 -15.19
CA VAL A 324 -9.43 -14.38 -14.59
C VAL A 324 -8.25 -13.82 -15.38
N LYS A 325 -7.25 -13.30 -14.66
CA LYS A 325 -6.00 -12.76 -15.21
C LYS A 325 -4.82 -13.30 -14.43
N THR A 326 -3.68 -13.51 -15.09
CA THR A 326 -2.43 -13.88 -14.44
C THR A 326 -1.65 -12.64 -14.04
N LEU A 327 -1.24 -12.56 -12.78
CA LEU A 327 -0.42 -11.47 -12.26
C LEU A 327 1.07 -11.81 -12.38
N ALA A 328 1.46 -13.04 -12.05
CA ALA A 328 2.82 -13.54 -12.15
C ALA A 328 2.85 -15.07 -12.28
N SER A 329 3.96 -15.60 -12.80
CA SER A 329 4.23 -17.03 -12.96
C SER A 329 5.69 -17.32 -12.62
N TRP A 330 5.94 -18.44 -11.95
CA TRP A 330 7.26 -18.93 -11.58
C TRP A 330 7.39 -20.39 -11.97
N HIS A 331 8.52 -20.76 -12.57
CA HIS A 331 8.83 -22.14 -12.94
C HIS A 331 9.70 -22.74 -11.85
N GLU A 332 9.28 -23.87 -11.30
CA GLU A 332 9.99 -24.61 -10.27
C GLU A 332 10.34 -26.00 -10.78
N VAL A 333 11.58 -26.45 -10.53
CA VAL A 333 11.98 -27.85 -10.70
C VAL A 333 12.82 -28.29 -9.51
N TYR A 334 12.77 -29.59 -9.18
CA TYR A 334 13.55 -30.11 -8.06
C TYR A 334 15.06 -30.08 -8.35
N GLU A 335 15.78 -29.13 -7.76
CA GLU A 335 17.20 -28.82 -7.96
C GLU A 335 17.96 -28.48 -6.66
N GLY A 336 17.30 -28.60 -5.52
CA GLY A 336 17.79 -28.22 -4.20
C GLY A 336 17.71 -26.72 -3.92
N LYS A 337 16.84 -25.98 -4.61
CA LYS A 337 16.65 -24.53 -4.41
C LYS A 337 15.22 -24.21 -4.04
N TYR A 338 15.00 -22.95 -3.70
CA TYR A 338 13.68 -22.40 -3.41
C TYR A 338 13.73 -20.90 -3.72
N TYR A 339 12.59 -20.34 -4.10
CA TYR A 339 12.54 -18.98 -4.61
C TYR A 339 11.61 -18.11 -3.78
N PRO A 340 12.16 -17.12 -3.04
CA PRO A 340 11.33 -16.14 -2.36
C PRO A 340 10.62 -15.25 -3.38
N VAL A 341 9.33 -15.12 -3.21
CA VAL A 341 8.46 -14.26 -4.01
C VAL A 341 8.04 -13.07 -3.17
N ASP A 342 8.22 -11.87 -3.73
CA ASP A 342 7.71 -10.62 -3.16
C ASP A 342 7.12 -9.79 -4.31
N LEU A 343 5.81 -9.84 -4.48
CA LEU A 343 5.11 -9.28 -5.62
C LEU A 343 4.30 -8.04 -5.22
N ASP A 344 4.49 -6.93 -5.92
CA ASP A 344 3.71 -5.70 -5.72
C ASP A 344 2.29 -5.86 -6.28
N LEU A 345 1.27 -5.56 -5.46
CA LEU A 345 -0.14 -5.62 -5.84
C LEU A 345 -0.72 -4.25 -6.20
N SER A 346 0.10 -3.19 -6.27
CA SER A 346 -0.35 -1.81 -6.44
C SER A 346 -1.19 -1.58 -7.71
N SER A 347 -1.01 -2.38 -8.76
CA SER A 347 -1.85 -2.35 -9.97
C SER A 347 -3.32 -2.72 -9.74
N LEU A 348 -3.62 -3.35 -8.59
CA LEU A 348 -4.96 -3.77 -8.17
C LEU A 348 -5.54 -2.87 -7.07
N THR A 349 -4.84 -1.79 -6.67
CA THR A 349 -5.27 -0.90 -5.59
C THR A 349 -6.73 -0.45 -5.75
N GLY A 350 -7.51 -0.60 -4.68
CA GLY A 350 -8.93 -0.25 -4.62
C GLY A 350 -9.87 -1.29 -5.24
N GLN A 351 -9.35 -2.30 -5.94
CA GLN A 351 -10.16 -3.38 -6.51
C GLN A 351 -10.40 -4.47 -5.46
N SER A 352 -11.62 -5.01 -5.45
CA SER A 352 -11.96 -6.23 -4.73
C SER A 352 -11.82 -7.41 -5.69
N VAL A 353 -10.86 -8.30 -5.42
CA VAL A 353 -10.48 -9.40 -6.33
C VAL A 353 -10.43 -10.73 -5.59
N ASN A 354 -10.79 -11.82 -6.27
CA ASN A 354 -10.50 -13.16 -5.76
C ASN A 354 -9.10 -13.57 -6.22
N PHE A 355 -8.16 -13.73 -5.31
CA PHE A 355 -6.87 -14.32 -5.66
C PHE A 355 -7.01 -15.83 -5.88
N ILE A 356 -6.25 -16.35 -6.83
CA ILE A 356 -6.26 -17.74 -7.23
C ILE A 356 -4.81 -18.23 -7.25
N LEU A 357 -4.48 -19.13 -6.32
CA LEU A 357 -3.20 -19.84 -6.35
C LEU A 357 -3.34 -21.00 -7.32
N VAL A 358 -2.43 -21.11 -8.30
CA VAL A 358 -2.47 -22.16 -9.32
C VAL A 358 -1.13 -22.88 -9.37
N VAL A 359 -1.17 -24.20 -9.39
CA VAL A 359 -0.04 -25.05 -9.75
C VAL A 359 -0.43 -25.88 -10.96
N GLU A 360 0.42 -25.86 -11.97
CA GLU A 360 0.28 -26.62 -13.21
C GLU A 360 1.52 -27.47 -13.43
N ALA A 361 1.34 -28.77 -13.67
CA ALA A 361 2.41 -29.67 -14.07
C ALA A 361 2.97 -29.25 -15.43
N ASN A 362 4.30 -29.31 -15.60
CA ASN A 362 4.95 -29.04 -16.87
C ASN A 362 5.29 -30.37 -17.55
N GLY A 363 4.29 -30.95 -18.20
CA GLY A 363 4.31 -32.33 -18.70
C GLY A 363 3.50 -33.30 -17.83
N PRO A 364 3.82 -34.61 -17.83
CA PRO A 364 3.13 -35.57 -16.99
C PRO A 364 3.35 -35.26 -15.51
N GLN A 365 2.33 -35.51 -14.68
CA GLN A 365 2.50 -35.45 -13.24
C GLN A 365 3.44 -36.57 -12.80
N ASP A 366 4.61 -36.21 -12.29
CA ASP A 366 5.60 -37.18 -11.80
C ASP A 366 6.15 -36.71 -10.46
N ASN A 367 5.36 -36.90 -9.39
CA ASN A 367 5.65 -36.37 -8.06
C ASN A 367 5.71 -34.84 -7.99
N ASP A 368 4.86 -34.13 -8.74
CA ASP A 368 4.71 -32.68 -8.67
C ASP A 368 4.07 -32.22 -7.34
N GLN A 369 4.81 -32.34 -6.25
CA GLN A 369 4.42 -31.88 -4.92
C GLN A 369 4.91 -30.46 -4.73
N ALA A 370 4.14 -29.52 -5.27
CA ALA A 370 4.46 -28.11 -5.24
C ALA A 370 4.06 -27.49 -3.90
N LEU A 371 4.99 -26.81 -3.25
CA LEU A 371 4.79 -26.19 -1.94
C LEU A 371 4.78 -24.67 -2.07
N TRP A 372 3.67 -24.05 -1.69
CA TRP A 372 3.63 -22.63 -1.34
C TRP A 372 3.97 -22.50 0.14
N LEU A 373 5.19 -22.12 0.48
CA LEU A 373 5.56 -21.89 1.86
C LEU A 373 5.08 -20.50 2.30
N ASN A 374 4.27 -20.48 3.35
CA ASN A 374 3.68 -19.29 3.96
C ASN A 374 3.21 -18.21 2.96
N PRO A 375 2.27 -18.50 2.04
CA PRO A 375 1.67 -17.49 1.17
C PRO A 375 0.78 -16.52 1.98
N TYR A 376 1.08 -15.22 1.89
CA TYR A 376 0.28 -14.16 2.52
C TYR A 376 0.27 -12.84 1.74
N ILE A 377 -0.72 -12.01 2.01
CA ILE A 377 -0.72 -10.58 1.68
C ILE A 377 -0.24 -9.82 2.91
N ILE A 378 0.85 -9.05 2.76
CA ILE A 378 1.30 -8.11 3.77
C ILE A 378 0.79 -6.71 3.44
N ARG A 379 0.31 -6.02 4.47
CA ARG A 379 -0.26 -4.68 4.38
C ARG A 379 0.44 -3.74 5.33
N GLN A 380 0.63 -2.50 4.89
CA GLN A 380 1.21 -1.45 5.71
C GLN A 380 0.19 -0.89 6.69
N GLY A 381 0.66 -0.51 7.87
CA GLY A 381 -0.13 0.03 8.95
C GLY A 381 -0.21 -0.91 10.15
N THR A 382 -1.07 -0.56 11.09
CA THR A 382 -1.42 -1.42 12.22
C THR A 382 -2.65 -2.24 11.86
N PRO A 383 -2.75 -3.51 12.30
CA PRO A 383 -3.99 -4.26 12.16
C PRO A 383 -5.14 -3.43 12.73
N PRO A 384 -6.34 -3.43 12.10
CA PRO A 384 -7.51 -2.84 12.73
C PRO A 384 -7.69 -3.52 14.09
N THR A 385 -7.80 -2.72 15.16
CA THR A 385 -8.10 -3.24 16.49
C THR A 385 -9.32 -4.13 16.37
N ALA A 386 -9.19 -5.41 16.72
CA ALA A 386 -10.32 -6.33 16.72
C ALA A 386 -11.43 -5.63 17.51
N ALA A 387 -12.54 -5.32 16.85
CA ALA A 387 -13.70 -4.78 17.54
C ALA A 387 -13.99 -5.74 18.70
N PRO A 388 -14.19 -5.26 19.93
CA PRO A 388 -14.42 -6.13 21.07
C PRO A 388 -15.55 -7.08 20.68
N THR A 389 -15.22 -8.37 20.58
CA THR A 389 -16.21 -9.41 20.31
C THR A 389 -17.25 -9.26 21.40
N ALA A 390 -18.47 -8.87 21.04
CA ALA A 390 -19.56 -8.81 21.99
C ALA A 390 -19.69 -10.22 22.58
N THR A 391 -19.28 -10.37 23.84
CA THR A 391 -19.48 -11.60 24.58
C THR A 391 -20.98 -11.76 24.70
N PHE A 392 -21.58 -12.58 23.83
CA PHE A 392 -22.95 -12.99 24.00
C PHE A 392 -23.01 -13.83 25.28
N THR A 393 -23.35 -13.19 26.39
CA THR A 393 -23.85 -13.89 27.57
C THR A 393 -25.07 -14.67 27.10
N SER A 394 -24.95 -16.00 27.09
CA SER A 394 -26.06 -16.89 26.79
C SER A 394 -27.23 -16.56 27.71
N THR A 395 -28.30 -15.99 27.15
CA THR A 395 -29.58 -15.90 27.84
C THR A 395 -29.98 -17.34 28.21
N PRO A 396 -30.24 -17.66 29.50
CA PRO A 396 -30.63 -19.00 29.88
C PRO A 396 -31.90 -19.38 29.12
N THR A 397 -31.82 -20.48 28.37
CA THR A 397 -32.95 -21.09 27.68
C THR A 397 -34.06 -21.37 28.70
N ALA A 398 -35.26 -20.86 28.45
CA ALA A 398 -36.43 -21.16 29.28
C ALA A 398 -36.68 -22.68 29.25
N THR A 399 -36.59 -23.32 30.42
CA THR A 399 -36.99 -24.71 30.63
C THR A 399 -38.48 -24.85 30.30
N VAL A 400 -38.80 -25.67 29.30
CA VAL A 400 -40.19 -26.01 28.97
C VAL A 400 -40.71 -26.97 30.06
N THR A 401 -41.55 -26.46 30.95
CA THR A 401 -42.31 -27.29 31.90
C THR A 401 -43.45 -27.96 31.15
N PHE A 402 -43.37 -29.28 30.98
CA PHE A 402 -44.48 -30.07 30.45
C PHE A 402 -45.60 -30.19 31.49
N THR A 403 -46.78 -29.66 31.17
CA THR A 403 -48.02 -29.91 31.93
C THR A 403 -48.50 -31.34 31.63
N PRO A 404 -48.75 -32.19 32.64
CA PRO A 404 -49.23 -33.55 32.39
C PRO A 404 -50.67 -33.54 31.85
N THR A 405 -50.85 -34.13 30.67
CA THR A 405 -52.15 -34.41 30.04
C THR A 405 -52.91 -35.47 30.85
N ALA A 406 -54.17 -35.20 31.18
CA ALA A 406 -55.03 -36.13 31.90
C ALA A 406 -55.27 -37.44 31.11
N THR A 407 -54.99 -38.56 31.76
CA THR A 407 -55.28 -39.91 31.26
C THR A 407 -56.78 -40.20 31.32
N ALA A 408 -57.38 -40.59 30.20
CA ALA A 408 -58.77 -41.03 30.14
C ALA A 408 -58.91 -42.44 30.75
N THR A 409 -59.72 -42.55 31.81
CA THR A 409 -60.07 -43.82 32.45
C THR A 409 -61.21 -44.49 31.69
N PHE A 410 -60.96 -45.67 31.12
CA PHE A 410 -61.99 -46.51 30.52
C PHE A 410 -62.66 -47.36 31.60
N THR A 411 -63.98 -47.21 31.74
CA THR A 411 -64.83 -48.05 32.59
C THR A 411 -65.24 -49.31 31.81
N PRO A 412 -64.92 -50.53 32.25
CA PRO A 412 -65.39 -51.74 31.58
C PRO A 412 -66.86 -52.04 31.94
N THR A 413 -67.67 -52.26 30.90
CA THR A 413 -69.06 -52.75 30.95
C THR A 413 -69.10 -54.22 31.38
N PRO A 414 -69.96 -54.64 32.33
CA PRO A 414 -70.07 -56.03 32.74
C PRO A 414 -70.85 -56.88 31.71
N THR A 415 -70.20 -57.94 31.23
CA THR A 415 -70.85 -59.03 30.46
C THR A 415 -71.39 -60.06 31.44
N ASN A 416 -72.72 -60.23 31.47
CA ASN A 416 -73.38 -61.36 32.13
C ASN A 416 -73.29 -62.59 31.22
N THR A 417 -72.74 -63.70 31.70
CA THR A 417 -73.12 -65.03 31.20
C THR A 417 -73.07 -66.06 32.32
N ILE A 418 -74.10 -66.89 32.30
CA ILE A 418 -74.66 -67.83 33.27
C ILE A 418 -73.82 -69.11 33.35
N ALA A 419 -73.80 -69.76 34.52
CA ALA A 419 -73.36 -71.14 34.70
C ALA A 419 -74.25 -71.85 35.76
N PRO A 420 -74.34 -73.20 35.73
CA PRO A 420 -75.55 -74.00 35.97
C PRO A 420 -76.02 -74.16 37.41
#